data_AF-A0A946TGW3-F1
#
_entry.id   AF-A0A946TGW3-F1
#
_cell.length_a   1.000
_cell.length_b   1.000
_cell.length_c   1.000
_cell.angle_alpha   90.00
_cell.angle_beta   90.00
_cell.angle_gamma   90.00
#
_symmetry.space_group_name_H-M   'P 1'
#
loop_
_entity.id
_entity.type
_entity.pdbx_description
1 polymer ?
#
loop_
_entity_poly.entity_id
_entity_poly.type
_entity_poly.pdbx_seq_one_letter_code
_entity_poly.pdbx_strand_id
1 'polypeptide(L)'
;EIYCHSLTDPSILGPDLRALGAQTLTVFALHAPHSLVANLTAAEHDAMRAKLEAAVISSLNSVLAEPIEDLLILDSNQKPCIETKTTRDLEEALKLPGGNIFHEPLSWPFAEDDEPLDSPAARWGVATDDPKVLICGASARRGGAVSGIGGHNAAMAALEIFG
;
A
#
# COMPACT_ATOMS: atom_id res chain seq x y z
N GLU A 1 -0.29 11.72 2.99
CA GLU A 1 -1.76 11.65 2.80
C GLU A 1 -2.39 11.19 4.11
N ILE A 2 -3.56 11.73 4.47
CA ILE A 2 -4.27 11.36 5.69
C ILE A 2 -5.74 11.15 5.33
N TYR A 3 -6.33 10.06 5.82
CA TYR A 3 -7.75 9.79 5.63
C TYR A 3 -8.35 9.03 6.81
N CYS A 4 -9.66 9.14 6.94
CA CYS A 4 -10.45 8.55 8.02
C CYS A 4 -11.75 7.99 7.43
N HIS A 5 -11.74 6.72 7.05
CA HIS A 5 -12.90 6.10 6.39
C HIS A 5 -14.08 5.92 7.35
N SER A 6 -13.82 5.74 8.64
CA SER A 6 -14.87 5.53 9.65
C SER A 6 -15.81 6.73 9.83
N LEU A 7 -15.40 7.94 9.42
CA LEU A 7 -16.27 9.13 9.43
C LEU A 7 -17.45 9.00 8.46
N THR A 8 -17.23 8.34 7.32
CA THR A 8 -18.28 8.17 6.30
C THR A 8 -18.94 6.79 6.40
N ASP A 9 -18.17 5.78 6.77
CA ASP A 9 -18.67 4.42 6.98
C ASP A 9 -18.30 3.92 8.39
N PRO A 10 -19.19 4.12 9.38
CA PRO A 10 -18.96 3.62 10.74
C PRO A 10 -18.81 2.10 10.80
N SER A 11 -19.33 1.34 9.83
CA SER A 11 -19.35 -0.14 9.87
C SER A 11 -17.97 -0.78 9.77
N ILE A 12 -16.94 0.00 9.42
CA ILE A 12 -15.52 -0.39 9.50
C ILE A 12 -15.14 -0.76 10.95
N LEU A 13 -15.79 -0.17 11.94
CA LEU A 13 -15.57 -0.43 13.35
C LEU A 13 -16.58 -1.42 13.92
N GLY A 14 -16.10 -2.25 14.87
CA GLY A 14 -16.97 -3.13 15.66
C GLY A 14 -18.03 -2.35 16.46
N PRO A 15 -19.14 -3.01 16.87
CA PRO A 15 -20.26 -2.35 17.57
C PRO A 15 -19.85 -1.51 18.77
N ASP A 16 -18.94 -2.02 19.62
CA ASP A 16 -18.52 -1.34 20.84
C ASP A 16 -17.73 -0.05 20.55
N LEU A 17 -16.81 -0.10 19.59
CA LEU A 17 -16.05 1.08 19.16
C LEU A 17 -16.94 2.14 18.52
N ARG A 18 -17.95 1.72 17.75
CA ARG A 18 -18.96 2.65 17.21
C ARG A 18 -19.77 3.32 18.31
N ALA A 19 -20.18 2.58 19.33
CA ALA A 19 -20.94 3.13 20.46
C ALA A 19 -20.13 4.17 21.26
N LEU A 20 -18.81 4.03 21.30
CA LEU A 20 -17.88 4.99 21.90
C LEU A 20 -17.59 6.21 21.01
N GLY A 21 -18.09 6.24 19.77
CA GLY A 21 -17.78 7.30 18.80
C GLY A 21 -16.36 7.25 18.26
N ALA A 22 -15.66 6.12 18.41
CA ALA A 22 -14.28 5.97 17.95
C ALA A 22 -14.16 6.13 16.43
N GLN A 23 -12.96 6.50 15.98
CA GLN A 23 -12.62 6.69 14.57
C GLN A 23 -11.25 6.05 14.27
N THR A 24 -11.00 5.69 13.02
CA THR A 24 -9.69 5.23 12.55
C THR A 24 -9.02 6.29 11.68
N LEU A 25 -7.75 6.58 11.93
CA LEU A 25 -6.97 7.52 11.13
C LEU A 25 -5.81 6.76 10.49
N THR A 26 -5.63 6.91 9.18
CA THR A 26 -4.48 6.34 8.47
C THR A 26 -3.64 7.48 7.88
N VAL A 27 -2.32 7.37 8.05
CA VAL A 27 -1.35 8.34 7.54
C VAL A 27 -0.36 7.61 6.63
N PHE A 28 -0.28 8.05 5.37
CA PHE A 28 0.80 7.66 4.46
C PHE A 28 1.87 8.74 4.44
N ALA A 29 3.06 8.39 4.92
CA ALA A 29 4.24 9.24 4.85
C ALA A 29 4.90 9.15 3.47
N LEU A 30 5.10 10.28 2.80
CA LEU A 30 5.65 10.33 1.44
C LEU A 30 7.20 10.30 1.38
N HIS A 31 7.90 10.43 2.52
CA HIS A 31 9.34 10.67 2.57
C HIS A 31 10.14 9.64 3.40
N ALA A 32 9.71 8.38 3.44
CA ALA A 32 10.45 7.30 4.11
C ALA A 32 11.02 6.30 3.09
N PRO A 33 12.18 6.59 2.45
CA PRO A 33 12.76 5.69 1.45
C PRO A 33 13.12 4.33 2.06
N HIS A 34 12.93 3.25 1.28
CA HIS A 34 13.18 1.87 1.73
C HIS A 34 14.62 1.63 2.21
N SER A 35 15.59 2.39 1.68
CA SER A 35 17.00 2.34 2.12
C SER A 35 17.19 2.66 3.61
N LEU A 36 16.25 3.35 4.27
CA LEU A 36 16.30 3.61 5.70
C LEU A 36 16.08 2.35 6.55
N VAL A 37 15.45 1.31 6.00
CA VAL A 37 15.03 0.12 6.75
C VAL A 37 15.57 -1.20 6.19
N ALA A 38 16.01 -1.22 4.92
CA ALA A 38 16.40 -2.43 4.20
C ALA A 38 17.44 -3.30 4.93
N ASN A 39 18.48 -2.65 5.48
CA ASN A 39 19.65 -3.36 6.02
C ASN A 39 19.77 -3.27 7.56
N LEU A 40 18.70 -2.89 8.25
CA LEU A 40 18.69 -2.81 9.71
C LEU A 40 18.62 -4.21 10.34
N THR A 41 19.22 -4.39 11.51
CA THR A 41 18.88 -5.51 12.39
C THR A 41 17.42 -5.38 12.87
N ALA A 42 16.83 -6.44 13.42
CA ALA A 42 15.47 -6.40 13.95
C ALA A 42 15.30 -5.30 15.02
N ALA A 43 16.25 -5.18 15.96
CA ALA A 43 16.21 -4.17 17.01
C ALA A 43 16.35 -2.74 16.46
N GLU A 44 17.19 -2.53 15.45
CA GLU A 44 17.32 -1.22 14.79
C GLU A 44 16.07 -0.87 13.98
N HIS A 45 15.43 -1.85 13.35
CA HIS A 45 14.18 -1.65 12.62
C HIS A 45 13.02 -1.30 13.58
N ASP A 46 12.93 -1.96 14.74
CA ASP A 46 11.97 -1.59 15.79
C ASP A 46 12.20 -0.15 16.28
N ALA A 47 13.46 0.25 16.51
CA ALA A 47 13.80 1.62 16.89
C ALA A 47 13.48 2.64 15.77
N MET A 48 13.70 2.27 14.50
CA MET A 48 13.33 3.10 13.36
C MET A 48 11.81 3.25 13.22
N ARG A 49 11.03 2.18 13.46
CA ARG A 49 9.56 2.25 13.51
C ARG A 49 9.10 3.28 14.54
N ALA A 50 9.60 3.20 15.77
CA ALA A 50 9.26 4.16 16.82
C ALA A 50 9.65 5.60 16.46
N LYS A 51 10.81 5.80 15.82
CA LYS A 51 11.25 7.13 15.35
C LYS A 51 10.34 7.70 14.27
N LEU A 52 9.95 6.89 13.30
CA LEU A 52 9.03 7.29 12.23
C LEU A 52 7.64 7.61 12.76
N GLU A 53 7.13 6.80 13.70
CA GLU A 53 5.87 7.04 14.40
C GLU A 53 5.87 8.39 15.12
N ALA A 54 6.89 8.65 15.95
CA ALA A 54 7.04 9.92 16.65
C ALA A 54 7.14 11.12 15.70
N ALA A 55 7.82 10.96 14.55
CA ALA A 55 7.89 12.00 13.53
C ALA A 55 6.52 12.29 12.89
N VAL A 56 5.70 11.27 12.65
CA VAL A 56 4.32 11.43 12.15
C VAL A 56 3.46 12.14 13.18
N ILE A 57 3.49 11.72 14.46
CA ILE A 57 2.74 12.38 15.54
C ILE A 57 3.15 13.84 15.68
N SER A 58 4.45 14.13 15.70
CA SER A 58 4.97 15.49 15.74
C SER A 58 4.52 16.33 14.55
N SER A 59 4.49 15.75 13.34
CA SER A 59 3.99 16.42 12.15
C SER A 59 2.49 16.72 12.24
N LEU A 60 1.68 15.80 12.76
CA LEU A 60 0.25 16.05 13.00
C LEU A 60 0.06 17.19 14.00
N ASN A 61 0.70 17.10 15.16
CA ASN A 61 0.58 18.09 16.23
C ASN A 61 1.10 19.48 15.82
N SER A 62 1.94 19.59 14.80
CA SER A 62 2.40 20.88 14.28
C SER A 62 1.28 21.71 13.61
N VAL A 63 0.18 21.07 13.21
CA VAL A 63 -0.95 21.71 12.52
C VAL A 63 -2.28 21.56 13.25
N LEU A 64 -2.34 20.72 14.29
CA LEU A 64 -3.52 20.59 15.14
C LEU A 64 -3.54 21.69 16.22
N ALA A 65 -4.74 22.06 16.67
CA ALA A 65 -4.90 23.03 17.75
C ALA A 65 -4.41 22.49 19.10
N GLU A 66 -4.51 21.17 19.29
CA GLU A 66 -4.15 20.43 20.50
C GLU A 66 -3.42 19.14 20.11
N PRO A 67 -2.53 18.59 20.95
CA PRO A 67 -1.87 17.31 20.70
C PRO A 67 -2.87 16.15 20.53
N ILE A 68 -2.64 15.27 19.56
CA ILE A 68 -3.54 14.16 19.24
C ILE A 68 -3.49 13.01 20.27
N GLU A 69 -2.43 12.95 21.07
CA GLU A 69 -2.12 11.83 21.96
C GLU A 69 -3.23 11.54 22.97
N ASP A 70 -3.90 12.58 23.47
CA ASP A 70 -5.00 12.47 24.43
C ASP A 70 -6.28 11.86 23.81
N LEU A 71 -6.35 11.79 22.48
CA LEU A 71 -7.47 11.18 21.73
C LEU A 71 -7.19 9.73 21.34
N LEU A 72 -5.99 9.21 21.58
CA LEU A 72 -5.63 7.85 21.22
C LEU A 72 -6.20 6.87 22.25
N ILE A 73 -7.02 5.93 21.77
CA ILE A 73 -7.48 4.81 22.58
C ILE A 73 -6.27 3.97 23.00
N LEU A 74 -6.28 3.45 24.23
CA LEU A 74 -5.24 2.56 24.74
C LEU A 74 -5.62 1.09 24.53
N ASP A 75 -4.62 0.26 24.21
CA ASP A 75 -4.75 -1.18 24.10
C ASP A 75 -4.79 -1.86 25.49
N SER A 76 -4.89 -3.20 25.49
CA SER A 76 -4.87 -4.00 26.72
C SER A 76 -3.58 -3.88 27.55
N ASN A 77 -2.51 -3.34 26.96
CA ASN A 77 -1.21 -3.13 27.60
C ASN A 77 -0.98 -1.66 27.98
N GLN A 78 -2.02 -0.81 27.93
CA GLN A 78 -1.94 0.63 28.20
C GLN A 78 -1.03 1.39 27.21
N LYS A 79 -0.90 0.89 25.98
CA LYS A 79 -0.19 1.58 24.90
C LYS A 79 -1.18 2.25 23.95
N PRO A 80 -0.85 3.42 23.38
CA PRO A 80 -1.68 4.01 22.33
C PRO A 80 -1.91 3.02 21.18
N CYS A 81 -3.15 2.92 20.71
CA CYS A 81 -3.55 2.10 19.57
C CYS A 81 -3.04 2.70 18.25
N ILE A 82 -1.72 2.62 18.04
CA ILE A 82 -1.04 2.99 16.80
C ILE A 82 -0.39 1.74 16.22
N GLU A 83 -0.60 1.51 14.93
CA GLU A 83 0.16 0.53 14.16
C GLU A 83 1.04 1.25 13.14
N THR A 84 2.35 1.04 13.25
CA THR A 84 3.34 1.56 12.30
C THR A 84 3.90 0.44 11.45
N LYS A 85 3.76 0.55 10.11
CA LYS A 85 4.36 -0.36 9.12
C LYS A 85 5.33 0.41 8.23
N THR A 86 6.57 -0.06 8.11
CA THR A 86 7.53 0.43 7.11
C THR A 86 7.43 -0.37 5.82
N THR A 87 8.12 0.08 4.78
CA THR A 87 8.23 -0.66 3.52
C THR A 87 8.77 -2.08 3.71
N ARG A 88 9.72 -2.28 4.65
CA ARG A 88 10.20 -3.63 4.99
C ARG A 88 9.12 -4.49 5.64
N ASP A 89 8.32 -3.92 6.55
CA ASP A 89 7.20 -4.65 7.16
C ASP A 89 6.18 -5.10 6.10
N LEU A 90 5.91 -4.24 5.11
CA LEU A 90 5.03 -4.56 3.98
C LEU A 90 5.61 -5.66 3.08
N GLU A 91 6.91 -5.62 2.82
CA GLU A 91 7.60 -6.67 2.07
C GLU A 91 7.56 -8.02 2.78
N GLU A 92 7.80 -8.03 4.09
CA GLU A 92 7.81 -9.26 4.87
C GLU A 92 6.40 -9.85 5.02
N ALA A 93 5.41 -9.02 5.36
CA ALA A 93 4.03 -9.45 5.66
C ALA A 93 3.19 -9.73 4.41
N LEU A 94 3.33 -8.89 3.37
CA LEU A 94 2.46 -8.94 2.18
C LEU A 94 3.21 -9.36 0.91
N LYS A 95 4.53 -9.59 0.99
CA LYS A 95 5.38 -9.92 -0.17
C LYS A 95 5.38 -8.83 -1.24
N LEU A 96 5.26 -7.57 -0.81
CA LEU A 96 5.37 -6.40 -1.68
C LEU A 96 6.86 -6.04 -1.86
N PRO A 97 7.45 -6.21 -3.06
CA PRO A 97 8.88 -5.95 -3.27
C PRO A 97 9.26 -4.52 -2.88
N GLY A 98 10.25 -4.38 -1.99
CA GLY A 98 10.66 -3.08 -1.43
C GLY A 98 9.54 -2.32 -0.71
N GLY A 99 8.47 -3.01 -0.32
CA GLY A 99 7.25 -2.42 0.25
C GLY A 99 6.44 -1.56 -0.72
N ASN A 100 6.66 -1.70 -2.03
CA ASN A 100 5.97 -0.89 -3.03
C ASN A 100 4.52 -1.36 -3.20
N ILE A 101 3.56 -0.53 -2.81
CA ILE A 101 2.13 -0.83 -2.94
C ILE A 101 1.65 -0.93 -4.40
N PHE A 102 2.39 -0.35 -5.35
CA PHE A 102 2.17 -0.49 -6.78
C PHE A 102 2.97 -1.66 -7.39
N HIS A 103 3.69 -2.43 -6.56
CA HIS A 103 4.53 -3.58 -6.90
C HIS A 103 5.75 -3.26 -7.77
N GLU A 104 5.72 -2.21 -8.58
CA GLU A 104 6.81 -1.76 -9.45
C GLU A 104 6.92 -0.22 -9.49
N PRO A 105 8.07 0.35 -9.88
CA PRO A 105 8.20 1.78 -10.13
C PRO A 105 7.24 2.26 -11.23
N LEU A 106 6.96 3.56 -11.26
CA LEU A 106 6.17 4.16 -12.33
C LEU A 106 6.86 3.93 -13.69
N SER A 107 6.10 3.39 -14.64
CA SER A 107 6.54 3.14 -16.01
C SER A 107 5.60 3.81 -17.02
N TRP A 108 6.05 3.95 -18.27
CA TRP A 108 5.25 4.59 -19.31
C TRP A 108 4.05 3.69 -19.71
N PRO A 109 2.81 4.21 -19.64
CA PRO A 109 1.62 3.36 -19.74
C PRO A 109 1.22 3.01 -21.18
N PHE A 110 1.75 3.71 -22.18
CA PHE A 110 1.42 3.54 -23.59
C PHE A 110 2.52 2.76 -24.31
N ALA A 111 2.12 1.89 -25.24
CA ALA A 111 3.06 1.24 -26.14
C ALA A 111 3.79 2.30 -26.97
N GLU A 112 5.10 2.14 -27.12
CA GLU A 112 5.89 2.95 -28.05
C GLU A 112 5.60 2.52 -29.49
N ASP A 113 5.85 3.40 -30.45
CA ASP A 113 5.53 3.16 -31.86
C ASP A 113 6.23 1.91 -32.45
N ASP A 114 7.40 1.55 -31.91
CA ASP A 114 8.22 0.41 -32.32
C ASP A 114 8.09 -0.80 -31.38
N GLU A 115 7.21 -0.74 -30.38
CA GLU A 115 7.01 -1.84 -29.44
C GLU A 115 6.23 -3.00 -30.10
N PRO A 116 6.79 -4.22 -30.15
CA PRO A 116 6.11 -5.35 -30.78
C PRO A 116 4.91 -5.82 -29.95
N LEU A 117 3.72 -5.81 -30.57
CA LEU A 117 2.45 -6.21 -29.95
C LEU A 117 1.88 -7.50 -30.58
N ASP A 118 2.77 -8.44 -30.90
CA ASP A 118 2.45 -9.62 -31.70
C ASP A 118 1.61 -10.66 -30.93
N SER A 119 1.71 -10.68 -29.59
CA SER A 119 0.94 -11.58 -28.74
C SER A 119 -0.26 -10.89 -28.07
N PRO A 120 -1.34 -11.61 -27.75
CA PRO A 120 -2.41 -11.07 -26.92
C PRO A 120 -1.88 -10.50 -25.60
N ALA A 121 -0.96 -11.21 -24.93
CA ALA A 121 -0.39 -10.76 -23.66
C ALA A 121 0.34 -9.40 -23.79
N ALA A 122 1.06 -9.17 -24.89
CA ALA A 122 1.72 -7.89 -25.16
C ALA A 122 0.71 -6.77 -25.41
N ARG A 123 -0.31 -7.01 -26.27
CA ARG A 123 -1.38 -6.03 -26.56
C ARG A 123 -2.10 -5.57 -25.30
N TRP A 124 -2.45 -6.52 -24.43
CA TRP A 124 -3.15 -6.25 -23.18
C TRP A 124 -2.22 -5.70 -22.07
N GLY A 125 -0.90 -5.76 -22.25
CA GLY A 125 0.10 -5.23 -21.30
C GLY A 125 0.26 -6.10 -20.05
N VAL A 126 0.12 -7.40 -20.21
CA VAL A 126 0.12 -8.42 -19.13
C VAL A 126 1.14 -9.54 -19.39
N ALA A 127 2.03 -9.33 -20.36
CA ALA A 127 3.07 -10.29 -20.73
C ALA A 127 4.10 -10.49 -19.60
N THR A 128 4.71 -11.68 -19.60
CA THR A 128 5.91 -12.02 -18.84
C THR A 128 6.93 -12.67 -19.77
N ASP A 129 8.11 -13.02 -19.25
CA ASP A 129 9.11 -13.79 -19.99
C ASP A 129 8.64 -15.22 -20.35
N ASP A 130 7.60 -15.73 -19.68
CA ASP A 130 6.96 -17.01 -20.03
C ASP A 130 5.63 -16.76 -20.76
N PRO A 131 5.47 -17.25 -22.00
CA PRO A 131 4.26 -17.02 -22.80
C PRO A 131 2.99 -17.65 -22.20
N LYS A 132 3.10 -18.51 -21.18
CA LYS A 132 1.98 -19.16 -20.50
C LYS A 132 1.63 -18.49 -19.17
N VAL A 133 2.36 -17.46 -18.76
CA VAL A 133 2.14 -16.73 -17.49
C VAL A 133 1.78 -15.29 -17.80
N LEU A 134 0.68 -14.81 -17.19
CA LEU A 134 0.15 -13.47 -17.36
C LEU A 134 0.17 -12.71 -16.03
N ILE A 135 0.53 -11.42 -16.05
CA ILE A 135 0.42 -10.55 -14.88
C ILE A 135 -1.01 -10.01 -14.77
N CYS A 136 -1.68 -10.31 -13.65
CA CYS A 136 -3.06 -9.87 -13.38
C CYS A 136 -3.16 -8.83 -12.25
N GLY A 137 -2.03 -8.40 -11.70
CA GLY A 137 -1.94 -7.52 -10.53
C GLY A 137 -1.57 -6.07 -10.85
N ALA A 138 -1.22 -5.33 -9.79
CA ALA A 138 -0.79 -3.93 -9.91
C ALA A 138 0.54 -3.76 -10.65
N SER A 139 1.35 -4.81 -10.81
CA SER A 139 2.56 -4.77 -11.64
C SER A 139 2.29 -4.90 -13.15
N ALA A 140 1.04 -5.15 -13.57
CA ALA A 140 0.73 -5.13 -15.01
C ALA A 140 0.99 -3.72 -15.59
N ARG A 141 1.18 -3.59 -16.90
CA ARG A 141 1.21 -2.27 -17.53
C ARG A 141 -0.17 -1.64 -17.40
N ARG A 142 -0.22 -0.44 -16.81
CA ARG A 142 -1.48 0.22 -16.37
C ARG A 142 -2.18 -0.53 -15.22
N GLY A 143 -1.49 -1.48 -14.60
CA GLY A 143 -1.81 -2.03 -13.30
C GLY A 143 -1.55 -0.93 -12.27
N GLY A 144 -2.59 -0.53 -11.56
CA GLY A 144 -2.50 0.49 -10.54
C GLY A 144 -3.48 0.17 -9.44
N ALA A 145 -2.97 -0.08 -8.23
CA ALA A 145 -3.73 -0.32 -7.01
C ALA A 145 -5.07 -1.06 -7.24
N VAL A 146 -6.19 -0.39 -6.96
CA VAL A 146 -7.54 -0.98 -6.95
C VAL A 146 -8.30 -0.78 -8.27
N SER A 147 -7.61 -0.58 -9.39
CA SER A 147 -8.27 -0.31 -10.69
C SER A 147 -8.98 -1.53 -11.30
N GLY A 148 -8.55 -2.75 -10.97
CA GLY A 148 -9.04 -3.98 -11.60
C GLY A 148 -8.59 -4.20 -13.05
N ILE A 149 -7.85 -3.25 -13.64
CA ILE A 149 -7.41 -3.28 -15.04
C ILE A 149 -6.49 -4.48 -15.32
N GLY A 150 -5.50 -4.72 -14.45
CA GLY A 150 -4.57 -5.85 -14.62
C GLY A 150 -5.30 -7.19 -14.71
N GLY A 151 -6.26 -7.42 -13.81
CA GLY A 151 -7.06 -8.65 -13.80
C GLY A 151 -7.94 -8.79 -15.02
N HIS A 152 -8.61 -7.72 -15.42
CA HIS A 152 -9.41 -7.68 -16.65
C HIS A 152 -8.56 -8.00 -17.89
N ASN A 153 -7.43 -7.31 -18.07
CA ASN A 153 -6.55 -7.47 -19.22
C ASN A 153 -5.96 -8.88 -19.30
N ALA A 154 -5.57 -9.46 -18.17
CA ALA A 154 -5.09 -10.84 -18.12
C ALA A 154 -6.17 -11.83 -18.55
N ALA A 155 -7.42 -11.62 -18.14
CA ALA A 155 -8.53 -12.45 -18.58
C ALA A 155 -8.79 -12.33 -20.09
N MET A 156 -8.76 -11.11 -20.65
CA MET A 156 -8.94 -10.89 -22.09
C MET A 156 -7.80 -11.53 -22.92
N ALA A 157 -6.55 -11.38 -22.47
CA ALA A 157 -5.41 -12.04 -23.11
C ALA A 157 -5.54 -13.57 -23.07
N ALA A 158 -5.95 -14.15 -21.94
CA ALA A 158 -6.17 -15.59 -21.82
C ALA A 158 -7.27 -16.09 -22.78
N LEU A 159 -8.36 -15.34 -22.94
CA LEU A 159 -9.43 -15.68 -23.88
C LEU A 159 -8.93 -15.69 -25.34
N GLU A 160 -8.07 -14.77 -25.76
CA GLU A 160 -7.48 -14.77 -27.11
C GLU A 160 -6.42 -15.86 -27.31
N ILE A 161 -5.73 -16.30 -26.25
CA ILE A 161 -4.72 -17.35 -26.32
C ILE A 161 -5.36 -18.74 -26.40
N PHE A 162 -6.45 -18.96 -25.66
CA PHE A 162 -7.06 -20.29 -25.48
C PHE A 162 -8.44 -20.47 -26.11
N GLY A 163 -9.09 -19.39 -26.54
CA GLY A 163 -10.40 -19.40 -27.21
C GLY A 163 -10.27 -19.46 -28.73
#